data_AF-A0A7J4EVS6-F1
#
_entry.id   AF-A0A7J4EVS6-F1
#
_cell.length_a   1.000
_cell.length_b   1.000
_cell.length_c   1.000
_cell.angle_alpha   90.00
_cell.angle_beta   90.00
_cell.angle_gamma   90.00
#
_symmetry.space_group_name_H-M   'P 1'
#
loop_
_entity.id
_entity.type
_entity.pdbx_description
1 polymer ?
#
loop_
_entity_poly.entity_id
_entity_poly.type
_entity_poly.pdbx_seq_one_letter_code
_entity_poly.pdbx_strand_id
1 'polypeptide(L)' 'HILPTAGFARMFSGLSVETFLKHITYQKLTKDGLKRIGDAVIRLAREEGLPMHAKSVERRLEGE' A
#
# COMPACT_ATOMS: atom_id res chain seq x y z
N HIS A 1 -1.19 -21.07 -25.55
CA HIS A 1 -0.47 -22.36 -25.46
C HIS A 1 0.77 -22.28 -24.55
N ILE A 2 1.29 -21.10 -24.25
CA ILE A 2 2.36 -20.93 -23.25
C ILE A 2 1.72 -20.97 -21.86
N LEU A 3 1.91 -22.08 -21.15
CA LEU A 3 1.30 -22.38 -19.86
C LEU A 3 2.32 -22.95 -18.87
N PRO A 4 2.13 -22.76 -17.56
CA PRO A 4 2.96 -23.39 -16.53
C PRO A 4 2.74 -24.91 -16.47
N THR A 5 3.82 -25.68 -16.41
CA THR A 5 3.82 -27.16 -16.36
C THR A 5 4.19 -27.67 -14.95
N ALA A 6 4.42 -28.98 -14.76
CA ALA A 6 4.82 -29.59 -13.48
C ALA A 6 3.90 -29.25 -12.28
N GLY A 7 2.60 -29.02 -12.53
CA GLY A 7 1.62 -28.68 -11.50
C GLY A 7 1.61 -27.22 -11.04
N PHE A 8 2.41 -26.35 -11.66
CA PHE A 8 2.46 -24.91 -11.34
C PHE A 8 1.19 -24.14 -11.73
N ALA A 9 0.32 -24.73 -12.56
CA ALA A 9 -1.00 -24.16 -12.87
C ALA A 9 -1.89 -23.94 -11.63
N ARG A 10 -1.56 -24.53 -10.47
CA ARG A 10 -2.23 -24.27 -9.19
C ARG A 10 -1.93 -22.89 -8.58
N MET A 11 -0.81 -22.27 -8.96
CA MET A 11 -0.32 -21.01 -8.37
C MET A 11 -0.01 -19.94 -9.42
N PHE A 12 0.27 -20.34 -10.66
CA PHE A 12 0.68 -19.45 -11.73
C PHE A 12 -0.32 -19.44 -12.87
N SER A 13 -0.55 -18.26 -13.42
CA SER A 13 -1.32 -18.07 -14.64
C SER A 13 -0.51 -18.46 -15.89
N GLY A 14 -1.21 -18.73 -16.99
CA GLY A 14 -0.60 -18.76 -18.31
C GLY A 14 -0.03 -17.40 -18.72
N LEU A 15 0.81 -17.36 -19.76
CA LEU A 15 1.32 -16.11 -20.30
C LEU A 15 0.15 -15.25 -20.81
N SER A 16 0.09 -13.99 -20.37
CA SER A 16 -0.91 -13.03 -20.79
C SER A 16 -0.26 -11.66 -21.03
N VAL A 17 -1.05 -10.68 -21.48
CA VAL A 17 -0.58 -9.30 -21.64
C VAL A 17 -0.13 -8.72 -20.29
N GLU A 18 -0.80 -9.09 -19.19
CA GLU A 18 -0.46 -8.62 -17.84
C GLU A 18 0.95 -9.01 -17.41
N THR A 19 1.51 -10.11 -17.94
CA THR A 19 2.89 -10.51 -17.69
C THR A 19 3.92 -9.46 -18.14
N PHE A 20 3.55 -8.60 -19.09
CA PHE A 20 4.41 -7.55 -19.63
C PHE A 20 4.09 -6.16 -19.05
N LEU A 21 3.11 -6.06 -18.15
CA LEU A 21 2.69 -4.81 -17.53
C LEU A 21 3.19 -4.71 -16.08
N LYS A 22 3.38 -3.46 -15.63
CA LYS A 22 3.65 -3.14 -14.21
C LYS A 22 2.45 -2.42 -13.63
N HIS A 23 1.89 -2.96 -12.55
CA HIS A 23 0.77 -2.35 -11.84
C HIS A 23 1.29 -1.35 -10.81
N ILE A 24 1.09 -0.07 -11.08
CA ILE A 24 1.51 1.02 -10.19
C ILE A 24 0.29 1.49 -9.39
N THR A 25 0.36 1.39 -8.06
CA THR A 25 -0.67 1.93 -7.17
C THR A 25 -0.47 3.42 -6.94
N TYR A 26 -1.55 4.20 -7.02
CA TYR A 26 -1.54 5.65 -6.76
C TYR A 26 -2.53 6.01 -5.65
N GLN A 27 -2.15 6.92 -4.77
CA GLN A 27 -2.96 7.34 -3.63
C GLN A 27 -2.94 8.87 -3.52
N LYS A 28 -4.12 9.46 -3.27
CA LYS A 28 -4.29 10.89 -3.02
C LYS A 28 -5.28 11.08 -1.87
N LEU A 29 -4.87 11.79 -0.83
CA LEU A 29 -5.70 12.06 0.34
C LEU A 29 -6.10 13.54 0.38
N THR A 30 -7.36 13.80 0.69
CA THR A 30 -7.82 15.12 1.11
C THR A 30 -7.44 15.36 2.58
N LYS A 31 -7.53 16.61 3.06
CA LYS A 31 -7.32 16.93 4.47
C LYS A 31 -8.26 16.13 5.38
N ASP A 32 -9.56 16.12 5.08
CA ASP A 32 -10.54 15.33 5.85
C ASP A 32 -10.27 13.83 5.76
N GLY A 33 -9.80 13.35 4.60
CA GLY A 33 -9.36 11.97 4.43
C GLY A 33 -8.22 11.60 5.38
N LEU A 34 -7.21 12.47 5.50
CA LEU A 34 -6.09 12.29 6.42
C LEU A 34 -6.55 12.33 7.87
N LYS A 35 -7.42 13.27 8.26
CA LYS A 35 -7.98 13.33 9.63
C LYS A 35 -8.68 12.05 10.05
N ARG A 36 -9.48 11.47 9.16
CA ARG A 36 -10.24 10.23 9.46
C ARG A 36 -9.35 9.03 9.75
N ILE A 37 -8.15 8.96 9.16
CA ILE A 37 -7.25 7.81 9.34
C ILE A 37 -6.02 8.13 10.20
N GLY A 38 -5.75 9.41 10.46
CA GLY A 38 -4.49 9.91 11.02
C GLY A 38 -4.15 9.29 12.36
N ASP A 39 -5.12 9.27 13.28
CA ASP A 39 -4.95 8.67 14.61
C ASP A 39 -4.62 7.18 14.54
N ALA A 40 -5.29 6.44 13.65
CA ALA A 40 -5.01 5.02 13.47
C ALA A 40 -3.58 4.80 12.91
N VAL A 41 -3.17 5.58 11.91
CA VAL A 41 -1.82 5.50 11.33
C VAL A 41 -0.75 5.85 12.36
N ILE A 42 -0.95 6.90 13.16
CA ILE A 42 -0.02 7.29 14.22
C ILE A 42 0.12 6.19 15.27
N ARG A 43 -1.00 5.60 15.72
CA ARG A 43 -0.98 4.50 16.70
C ARG A 43 -0.23 3.29 16.16
N LEU A 44 -0.55 2.84 14.95
CA LEU A 44 0.15 1.73 14.30
C LEU A 44 1.66 2.00 14.19
N ALA A 45 2.05 3.18 13.70
CA ALA A 45 3.45 3.53 13.54
C ALA A 45 4.20 3.59 14.88
N ARG A 46 3.56 4.00 15.98
CA ARG A 46 4.19 4.00 17.31
C ARG A 46 4.37 2.59 17.86
N GLU A 47 3.35 1.74 17.74
CA GLU A 47 3.40 0.33 18.19
C GLU A 47 4.43 -0.48 17.39
N GLU A 48 4.61 -0.18 16.11
CA GLU A 48 5.64 -0.80 15.26
C GLU A 48 7.06 -0.23 15.47
N GLY A 49 7.23 0.77 16.36
CA GLY A 49 8.53 1.39 16.61
C GLY A 49 9.02 2.27 15.47
N LEU A 50 8.11 2.88 14.70
CA LEU A 50 8.38 3.77 13.56
C LEU A 50 8.06 5.26 13.88
N PRO A 51 8.80 5.91 14.80
CA PRO A 51 8.45 7.24 15.31
C PRO A 51 8.46 8.34 14.23
N MET A 52 9.27 8.20 13.18
CA MET A 52 9.32 9.19 12.10
C MET A 52 8.12 9.09 11.15
N HIS A 53 7.51 7.91 11.03
CA HIS A 53 6.27 7.74 10.26
C HIS A 53 5.11 8.42 10.99
N ALA A 54 4.98 8.20 12.31
CA ALA A 54 4.02 8.90 13.16
C ALA A 54 4.18 10.43 13.08
N LYS A 55 5.41 10.94 13.28
CA LYS A 55 5.71 12.38 13.21
C LYS A 55 5.33 13.00 11.87
N SER A 56 5.53 12.30 10.75
CA SER A 56 5.15 12.80 9.42
C SER A 56 3.65 13.09 9.33
N VAL A 57 2.82 12.25 9.95
CA VAL A 57 1.36 12.42 9.99
C VAL A 57 0.97 13.50 11.00
N GLU A 58 1.53 13.46 12.22
CA GLU A 58 1.31 14.46 13.27
C GLU A 58 1.54 15.88 12.75
N ARG A 59 2.68 16.12 12.09
CA ARG A 59 3.01 17.43 11.50
C ARG A 59 1.98 17.95 10.49
N ARG A 60 1.29 17.06 9.79
CA ARG A 60 0.26 17.44 8.80
C ARG A 60 -1.10 17.70 9.45
N LEU A 61 -1.32 17.17 10.65
CA LEU A 61 -2.52 17.41 11.45
C LEU A 61 -2.37 18.64 12.35
N GLU A 62 -1.13 18.97 12.79
CA GLU A 62 -0.80 20.18 13.58
C GLU A 62 -0.97 21.49 12.80
N GLY A 63 -0.88 21.47 11.47
CA GLY A 63 -0.97 22.65 10.61
C GLY A 63 -2.39 23.18 10.35
N GLU A 64 -3.31 22.97 11.30
CA GLU A 64 -4.67 23.51 11.32
C GLU A 64 -4.88 24.56 12.41
#